data_AF-A0A6A5U0T0-F1
#
_entry.id   AF-A0A6A5U0T0-F1
#
_cell.length_a   1.000
_cell.length_b   1.000
_cell.length_c   1.000
_cell.angle_alpha   90.00
_cell.angle_beta   90.00
_cell.angle_gamma   90.00
#
_symmetry.space_group_name_H-M   'P 1'
#
loop_
_entity.id
_entity.type
_entity.pdbx_description
1 polymer ?
#
loop_
_entity_poly.entity_id
_entity_poly.type
_entity_poly.pdbx_seq_one_letter_code
_entity_poly.pdbx_strand_id
1 'polypeptide(L)'
;MQFPPSNPALEARLFEIANEIAFEQSKKLIWNSFAVWEYMNTFNSVADITTLQDQVIAGKACMTHCLGMAFMVTGLLQANIHGTPGLSQYTDSVELVVRITSKNGVVTTDRDFHAATLIHLETGAIVIDTVRHPLAVKIPINSSASVMKCVDFGSTHFECATYRYYKGAGPDAGRRILLEGDEWFCDGVEGSKGKLFNDVYVSFDMAAVIRDLAMPAAMFVLKANHSRLGNTGNNLPGRKYIYHNTIFEYEPQSLPACKYGNEWIATGITMMVDFKNCAITMQIPNEDFLARPQNEQFKKAVENAGFIQKHDNDTDNSVKAAIVLLHIKLHFLLNGCSVSADDLEAISTVDVMCAELGFPLGEFARIAATVVETCTAAGMTTPARPEAVDPCWATVILRLAYLTKIDGRR
;
A
#
# COMPACT_ATOMS: atom_id res chain seq x y z
N MET A 1 -27.40 1.80 16.66
CA MET A 1 -27.77 1.39 15.29
C MET A 1 -28.69 0.17 15.39
N GLN A 2 -29.83 0.16 14.69
CA GLN A 2 -30.64 -1.05 14.53
C GLN A 2 -30.11 -1.78 13.29
N PHE A 3 -29.78 -3.07 13.43
CA PHE A 3 -29.32 -3.89 12.30
C PHE A 3 -30.54 -4.38 11.50
N PRO A 4 -30.47 -4.42 10.16
CA PRO A 4 -31.53 -5.00 9.35
C PRO A 4 -31.78 -6.46 9.75
N PRO A 5 -33.04 -6.94 9.77
CA PRO A 5 -33.33 -8.35 10.02
C PRO A 5 -32.63 -9.25 9.02
N SER A 6 -32.09 -10.36 9.50
CA SER A 6 -31.39 -11.36 8.69
C SER A 6 -32.29 -11.91 7.57
N ASN A 7 -31.86 -11.75 6.33
CA ASN A 7 -32.44 -12.41 5.17
C ASN A 7 -31.31 -13.07 4.34
N PRO A 8 -31.17 -14.41 4.37
CA PRO A 8 -30.04 -15.10 3.74
C PRO A 8 -29.86 -14.82 2.25
N ALA A 9 -30.96 -14.67 1.50
CA ALA A 9 -30.89 -14.40 0.06
C ALA A 9 -30.38 -12.98 -0.22
N LEU A 10 -30.83 -12.00 0.56
CA LEU A 10 -30.35 -10.62 0.44
C LEU A 10 -28.91 -10.49 0.93
N GLU A 11 -28.53 -11.15 2.03
CA GLU A 11 -27.15 -11.16 2.51
C GLU A 11 -26.18 -11.85 1.53
N ALA A 12 -26.62 -12.90 0.84
CA ALA A 12 -25.82 -13.54 -0.22
C ALA A 12 -25.61 -12.58 -1.39
N ARG A 13 -26.69 -11.93 -1.86
CA ARG A 13 -26.60 -10.93 -2.93
C ARG A 13 -25.71 -9.74 -2.55
N LEU A 14 -25.80 -9.30 -1.29
CA LEU A 14 -24.96 -8.24 -0.73
C LEU A 14 -23.48 -8.64 -0.74
N PHE A 15 -23.16 -9.89 -0.40
CA PHE A 15 -21.79 -10.40 -0.45
C PHE A 15 -21.25 -10.53 -1.88
N GLU A 16 -22.09 -10.89 -2.85
CA GLU A 16 -21.71 -10.87 -4.28
C GLU A 16 -21.30 -9.46 -4.73
N ILE A 17 -22.13 -8.45 -4.44
CA ILE A 17 -21.85 -7.04 -4.76
C ILE A 17 -20.56 -6.57 -4.06
N ALA A 18 -20.40 -6.92 -2.78
CA ALA A 18 -19.20 -6.58 -2.02
C ALA A 18 -17.93 -7.19 -2.65
N ASN A 19 -17.99 -8.45 -3.07
CA ASN A 19 -16.86 -9.11 -3.75
C ASN A 19 -16.55 -8.49 -5.11
N GLU A 20 -17.57 -8.20 -5.91
CA GLU A 20 -17.40 -7.55 -7.21
C GLU A 20 -16.70 -6.20 -7.05
N ILE A 21 -17.18 -5.37 -6.12
CA ILE A 21 -16.57 -4.07 -5.82
C ILE A 21 -15.15 -4.24 -5.29
N ALA A 22 -14.91 -5.16 -4.34
CA ALA A 22 -13.58 -5.43 -3.81
C ALA A 22 -12.59 -5.80 -4.92
N PHE A 23 -12.99 -6.71 -5.81
CA PHE A 23 -12.17 -7.16 -6.93
C PHE A 23 -11.89 -6.02 -7.92
N GLU A 24 -12.94 -5.32 -8.36
CA GLU A 24 -12.81 -4.20 -9.30
C GLU A 24 -11.95 -3.06 -8.76
N GLN A 25 -12.06 -2.76 -7.47
CA GLN A 25 -11.23 -1.76 -6.82
C GLN A 25 -9.80 -2.25 -6.60
N SER A 26 -9.59 -3.53 -6.27
CA SER A 26 -8.24 -4.10 -6.12
C SER A 26 -7.45 -4.12 -7.42
N LYS A 27 -8.13 -4.15 -8.58
CA LYS A 27 -7.53 -3.98 -9.91
C LYS A 27 -7.10 -2.54 -10.19
N LYS A 28 -7.95 -1.58 -9.80
CA LYS A 28 -7.82 -0.18 -10.19
C LYS A 28 -6.94 0.61 -9.23
N LEU A 29 -7.02 0.29 -7.94
CA LEU A 29 -6.40 1.04 -6.88
C LEU A 29 -5.00 0.51 -6.56
N ILE A 30 -4.10 1.45 -6.32
CA ILE A 30 -2.73 1.23 -5.90
C ILE A 30 -2.62 1.80 -4.50
N TRP A 31 -2.29 0.95 -3.53
CA TRP A 31 -1.99 1.45 -2.20
C TRP A 31 -0.67 2.21 -2.28
N ASN A 32 -0.66 3.52 -2.02
CA ASN A 32 0.50 4.37 -2.27
C ASN A 32 0.61 5.51 -1.24
N SER A 33 1.32 5.25 -0.14
CA SER A 33 1.61 6.29 0.87
C SER A 33 2.58 7.37 0.37
N PHE A 34 3.41 7.06 -0.64
CA PHE A 34 4.29 8.04 -1.27
C PHE A 34 3.48 9.11 -2.03
N ALA A 35 2.50 8.69 -2.84
CA ALA A 35 1.65 9.59 -3.59
C ALA A 35 0.81 10.48 -2.67
N VAL A 36 0.34 9.95 -1.53
CA VAL A 36 -0.36 10.75 -0.52
C VAL A 36 0.58 11.78 0.08
N TRP A 37 1.77 11.39 0.54
CA TRP A 37 2.78 12.33 1.06
C TRP A 37 3.12 13.44 0.06
N GLU A 38 3.41 13.07 -1.18
CA GLU A 38 3.77 14.00 -2.24
C GLU A 38 2.63 15.00 -2.52
N TYR A 39 1.39 14.52 -2.53
CA TYR A 39 0.23 15.39 -2.70
C TYR A 39 0.07 16.35 -1.52
N MET A 40 0.19 15.83 -0.28
CA MET A 40 0.05 16.63 0.93
C MET A 40 1.13 17.72 1.02
N ASN A 41 2.32 17.49 0.47
CA ASN A 41 3.39 18.49 0.39
C ASN A 41 3.10 19.65 -0.58
N THR A 42 2.07 19.56 -1.42
CA THR A 42 1.67 20.68 -2.28
C THR A 42 0.90 21.77 -1.53
N PHE A 43 0.45 21.48 -0.31
CA PHE A 43 -0.30 22.41 0.52
C PHE A 43 0.61 23.16 1.50
N ASN A 44 0.33 24.44 1.69
CA ASN A 44 1.10 25.29 2.58
C ASN A 44 0.59 25.23 4.03
N SER A 45 -0.66 24.80 4.24
CA SER A 45 -1.29 24.76 5.56
C SER A 45 -2.27 23.59 5.73
N VAL A 46 -2.54 23.26 7.00
CA VAL A 46 -3.54 22.26 7.39
C VAL A 46 -4.96 22.69 7.00
N ALA A 47 -5.22 23.99 7.02
CA ALA A 47 -6.52 24.56 6.67
C ALA A 47 -6.85 24.29 5.19
N ASP A 48 -5.87 24.46 4.29
CA ASP A 48 -6.04 24.24 2.85
C ASP A 48 -6.50 22.80 2.53
N ILE A 49 -5.93 21.83 3.24
CA ILE A 49 -6.24 20.40 3.07
C ILE A 49 -7.65 20.08 3.57
N THR A 50 -8.05 20.68 4.69
CA THR A 50 -9.38 20.45 5.30
C THR A 50 -10.51 20.97 4.41
N THR A 51 -10.25 22.03 3.64
CA THR A 51 -11.21 22.53 2.64
C THR A 51 -11.29 21.69 1.37
N LEU A 52 -10.34 20.78 1.14
CA LEU A 52 -10.23 20.00 -0.10
C LEU A 52 -10.41 18.50 0.12
N GLN A 53 -10.95 18.06 1.26
CA GLN A 53 -11.05 16.66 1.68
C GLN A 53 -11.54 15.70 0.57
N ASP A 54 -12.64 16.05 -0.09
CA ASP A 54 -13.18 15.23 -1.18
C ASP A 54 -12.24 15.21 -2.39
N GLN A 55 -11.57 16.32 -2.70
CA GLN A 55 -10.58 16.43 -3.78
C GLN A 55 -9.25 15.77 -3.42
N VAL A 56 -8.90 15.70 -2.15
CA VAL A 56 -7.69 15.04 -1.66
C VAL A 56 -7.84 13.52 -1.78
N ILE A 57 -9.03 13.00 -1.53
CA ILE A 57 -9.31 11.57 -1.68
C ILE A 57 -9.66 11.21 -3.13
N ALA A 58 -10.42 12.04 -3.85
CA ALA A 58 -10.83 11.77 -5.23
C ALA A 58 -9.81 12.22 -6.29
N GLY A 59 -8.90 13.14 -5.96
CA GLY A 59 -8.02 13.84 -6.91
C GLY A 59 -6.77 13.09 -7.36
N LYS A 60 -6.46 11.94 -6.75
CA LYS A 60 -5.46 11.00 -7.29
C LYS A 60 -6.17 9.74 -7.78
N ALA A 61 -6.39 9.71 -9.10
CA ALA A 61 -7.23 8.81 -9.90
C ALA A 61 -7.04 7.28 -9.75
N CYS A 62 -6.20 6.82 -8.83
CA CYS A 62 -6.01 5.40 -8.47
C CYS A 62 -5.01 5.18 -7.32
N MET A 63 -4.22 6.19 -6.92
CA MET A 63 -3.11 6.03 -5.97
C MET A 63 -3.40 6.72 -4.64
N THR A 64 -3.66 5.94 -3.59
CA THR A 64 -3.94 6.44 -2.24
C THR A 64 -3.55 5.41 -1.19
N HIS A 65 -3.41 5.76 0.09
CA HIS A 65 -3.26 4.79 1.18
C HIS A 65 -4.61 4.13 1.56
N CYS A 66 -4.60 3.28 2.59
CA CYS A 66 -5.72 2.43 3.04
C CYS A 66 -7.01 3.21 3.29
N LEU A 67 -6.92 4.40 3.90
CA LEU A 67 -8.09 5.24 4.15
C LEU A 67 -8.81 5.66 2.86
N GLY A 68 -8.10 6.22 1.88
CA GLY A 68 -8.74 6.65 0.64
C GLY A 68 -9.31 5.47 -0.15
N MET A 69 -8.67 4.30 -0.11
CA MET A 69 -9.21 3.08 -0.71
C MET A 69 -10.51 2.66 -0.02
N ALA A 70 -10.52 2.58 1.33
CA ALA A 70 -11.70 2.26 2.11
C ALA A 70 -12.83 3.27 1.88
N PHE A 71 -12.53 4.56 1.75
CA PHE A 71 -13.53 5.58 1.44
C PHE A 71 -14.20 5.37 0.09
N MET A 72 -13.41 5.17 -0.97
CA MET A 72 -13.94 4.93 -2.31
C MET A 72 -14.80 3.67 -2.34
N VAL A 73 -14.33 2.58 -1.70
CA VAL A 73 -15.08 1.33 -1.58
C VAL A 73 -16.39 1.54 -0.82
N THR A 74 -16.37 2.26 0.32
CA THR A 74 -17.55 2.57 1.13
C THR A 74 -18.61 3.30 0.30
N GLY A 75 -18.23 4.38 -0.39
CA GLY A 75 -19.14 5.17 -1.22
C GLY A 75 -19.73 4.38 -2.39
N LEU A 76 -18.89 3.61 -3.10
CA LEU A 76 -19.34 2.74 -4.19
C LEU A 76 -20.32 1.67 -3.70
N LEU A 77 -20.04 1.06 -2.55
CA LEU A 77 -20.87 0.02 -1.97
C LEU A 77 -22.22 0.57 -1.51
N GLN A 78 -22.23 1.71 -0.82
CA GLN A 78 -23.46 2.41 -0.43
C GLN A 78 -24.33 2.75 -1.65
N ALA A 79 -23.72 3.27 -2.73
CA ALA A 79 -24.44 3.59 -3.97
C ALA A 79 -25.04 2.34 -4.65
N ASN A 80 -24.27 1.25 -4.76
CA ASN A 80 -24.73 0.00 -5.36
C ASN A 80 -25.85 -0.66 -4.53
N ILE A 81 -25.72 -0.66 -3.20
CA ILE A 81 -26.74 -1.20 -2.28
C ILE A 81 -28.02 -0.37 -2.37
N HIS A 82 -27.90 0.96 -2.36
CA HIS A 82 -29.06 1.85 -2.46
C HIS A 82 -29.83 1.67 -3.77
N GLY A 83 -29.10 1.47 -4.89
CA GLY A 83 -29.69 1.22 -6.20
C GLY A 83 -30.23 -0.20 -6.43
N THR A 84 -29.95 -1.15 -5.53
CA THR A 84 -30.35 -2.56 -5.72
C THR A 84 -31.66 -2.88 -4.99
N PRO A 85 -32.69 -3.40 -5.67
CA PRO A 85 -33.97 -3.76 -5.06
C PRO A 85 -33.81 -4.68 -3.84
N GLY A 86 -34.42 -4.29 -2.71
CA GLY A 86 -34.42 -5.05 -1.45
C GLY A 86 -33.18 -4.87 -0.58
N LEU A 87 -32.10 -4.24 -1.09
CA LEU A 87 -30.87 -4.04 -0.32
C LEU A 87 -30.75 -2.66 0.34
N SER A 88 -31.58 -1.68 -0.01
CA SER A 88 -31.50 -0.30 0.52
C SER A 88 -31.51 -0.22 2.06
N GLN A 89 -32.11 -1.20 2.75
CA GLN A 89 -32.08 -1.30 4.21
C GLN A 89 -30.66 -1.51 4.79
N TYR A 90 -29.71 -2.03 4.01
CA TYR A 90 -28.33 -2.26 4.43
C TYR A 90 -27.42 -1.05 4.20
N THR A 91 -27.88 0.01 3.52
CA THR A 91 -27.04 1.17 3.19
C THR A 91 -26.43 1.80 4.44
N ASP A 92 -27.23 1.99 5.49
CA ASP A 92 -26.77 2.56 6.77
C ASP A 92 -25.89 1.61 7.60
N SER A 93 -25.81 0.33 7.19
CA SER A 93 -24.94 -0.66 7.84
C SER A 93 -23.54 -0.71 7.22
N VAL A 94 -23.30 0.04 6.14
CA VAL A 94 -21.98 0.20 5.53
C VAL A 94 -21.23 1.32 6.21
N GLU A 95 -20.10 0.99 6.82
CA GLU A 95 -19.26 1.92 7.55
C GLU A 95 -17.82 1.89 7.05
N LEU A 96 -17.18 3.06 7.07
CA LEU A 96 -15.74 3.15 7.06
C LEU A 96 -15.24 2.97 8.48
N VAL A 97 -14.36 1.99 8.67
CA VAL A 97 -13.79 1.67 9.98
C VAL A 97 -12.29 1.83 9.96
N VAL A 98 -11.74 2.31 11.08
CA VAL A 98 -10.31 2.54 11.24
C VAL A 98 -9.81 1.91 12.53
N ARG A 99 -8.68 1.23 12.42
CA ARG A 99 -7.85 0.76 13.52
C ARG A 99 -6.72 1.74 13.73
N ILE A 100 -6.44 2.09 14.98
CA ILE A 100 -5.26 2.88 15.37
C ILE A 100 -4.36 1.99 16.22
N THR A 101 -3.13 1.74 15.76
CA THR A 101 -2.14 0.87 16.43
C THR A 101 -1.20 1.66 17.33
N SER A 102 -1.20 2.99 17.21
CA SER A 102 -0.34 3.84 18.02
C SER A 102 -0.69 3.73 19.50
N LYS A 103 0.30 3.35 20.32
CA LYS A 103 0.14 3.12 21.77
C LYS A 103 -0.34 4.34 22.56
N ASN A 104 -0.12 5.54 22.04
CA ASN A 104 -0.56 6.79 22.66
C ASN A 104 -1.70 7.46 21.89
N GLY A 105 -2.27 6.79 20.87
CA GLY A 105 -3.28 7.34 19.98
C GLY A 105 -2.76 8.42 19.02
N VAL A 106 -1.45 8.70 19.01
CA VAL A 106 -0.84 9.70 18.12
C VAL A 106 -0.34 9.00 16.86
N VAL A 107 -0.97 9.29 15.73
CA VAL A 107 -0.53 8.82 14.43
C VAL A 107 0.66 9.64 13.96
N THR A 108 1.75 8.97 13.68
CA THR A 108 3.01 9.53 13.16
C THR A 108 3.46 8.84 11.88
N THR A 109 2.87 7.70 11.52
CA THR A 109 3.23 7.01 10.28
C THR A 109 2.00 6.35 9.66
N ASP A 110 2.08 6.02 8.38
CA ASP A 110 1.06 5.25 7.68
C ASP A 110 0.91 3.81 8.23
N ARG A 111 1.81 3.36 9.13
CA ARG A 111 1.73 2.08 9.86
C ARG A 111 0.96 2.19 11.18
N ASP A 112 0.69 3.42 11.64
CA ASP A 112 0.06 3.67 12.93
C ASP A 112 -1.47 3.55 12.86
N PHE A 113 -2.02 3.38 11.66
CA PHE A 113 -3.43 3.16 11.43
C PHE A 113 -3.67 2.26 10.23
N HIS A 114 -4.85 1.66 10.17
CA HIS A 114 -5.32 0.92 9.01
C HIS A 114 -6.83 1.09 8.86
N ALA A 115 -7.33 1.13 7.63
CA ALA A 115 -8.72 1.43 7.33
C ALA A 115 -9.32 0.40 6.38
N ALA A 116 -10.57 0.06 6.61
CA ALA A 116 -11.34 -0.90 5.82
C ALA A 116 -12.80 -0.45 5.69
N THR A 117 -13.54 -1.06 4.78
CA THR A 117 -15.01 -0.94 4.71
C THR A 117 -15.64 -2.13 5.42
N LEU A 118 -16.66 -1.88 6.23
CA LEU A 118 -17.38 -2.89 7.00
C LEU A 118 -18.87 -2.82 6.68
N ILE A 119 -19.51 -3.97 6.47
CA ILE A 119 -20.97 -4.07 6.48
C ILE A 119 -21.40 -4.86 7.71
N HIS A 120 -22.15 -4.22 8.60
CA HIS A 120 -22.73 -4.89 9.75
C HIS A 120 -23.97 -5.69 9.37
N LEU A 121 -23.97 -6.99 9.72
CA LEU A 121 -25.12 -7.87 9.56
C LEU A 121 -25.61 -8.36 10.93
N GLU A 122 -26.84 -8.86 10.99
CA GLU A 122 -27.35 -9.50 12.20
C GLU A 122 -26.54 -10.75 12.54
N THR A 123 -26.17 -11.53 11.52
CA THR A 123 -25.48 -12.82 11.62
C THR A 123 -23.95 -12.72 11.65
N GLY A 124 -23.39 -11.56 11.30
CA GLY A 124 -21.95 -11.39 11.12
C GLY A 124 -21.55 -10.04 10.54
N ALA A 125 -20.48 -10.04 9.75
CA ALA A 125 -20.01 -8.88 9.02
C ALA A 125 -19.45 -9.27 7.65
N ILE A 126 -19.40 -8.30 6.74
CA ILE A 126 -18.61 -8.37 5.51
C ILE A 126 -17.53 -7.30 5.61
N VAL A 127 -16.27 -7.70 5.53
CA VAL A 127 -15.11 -6.81 5.52
C VAL A 127 -14.61 -6.69 4.09
N ILE A 128 -14.39 -5.46 3.62
CA ILE A 128 -13.69 -5.17 2.37
C ILE A 128 -12.45 -4.37 2.72
N ASP A 129 -11.29 -5.01 2.52
CA ASP A 129 -9.99 -4.42 2.76
C ASP A 129 -9.07 -4.75 1.59
N THR A 130 -9.17 -3.94 0.55
CA THR A 130 -8.42 -4.10 -0.70
C THR A 130 -6.91 -3.91 -0.53
N VAL A 131 -6.45 -3.46 0.64
CA VAL A 131 -5.03 -3.39 0.99
C VAL A 131 -4.51 -4.73 1.46
N ARG A 132 -5.33 -5.50 2.18
CA ARG A 132 -4.95 -6.80 2.75
C ARG A 132 -5.42 -7.98 1.91
N HIS A 133 -6.54 -7.85 1.24
CA HIS A 133 -7.15 -8.94 0.51
C HIS A 133 -7.95 -8.41 -0.69
N PRO A 134 -7.77 -9.00 -1.88
CA PRO A 134 -8.39 -8.45 -3.09
C PRO A 134 -9.90 -8.67 -3.18
N LEU A 135 -10.46 -9.56 -2.35
CA LEU A 135 -11.89 -9.89 -2.30
C LEU A 135 -12.52 -9.56 -0.94
N ALA A 136 -13.84 -9.51 -0.88
CA ALA A 136 -14.57 -9.31 0.37
C ALA A 136 -14.54 -10.58 1.23
N VAL A 137 -14.57 -10.40 2.56
CA VAL A 137 -14.47 -11.48 3.54
C VAL A 137 -15.73 -11.49 4.41
N LYS A 138 -16.45 -12.61 4.44
CA LYS A 138 -17.60 -12.79 5.34
C LYS A 138 -17.14 -13.40 6.66
N ILE A 139 -17.50 -12.77 7.77
CA ILE A 139 -17.11 -13.17 9.13
C ILE A 139 -18.38 -13.38 9.97
N PRO A 140 -18.73 -14.62 10.32
CA PRO A 140 -19.83 -14.88 11.25
C PRO A 140 -19.58 -14.23 12.62
N ILE A 141 -20.67 -13.90 13.32
CA ILE A 141 -20.60 -13.44 14.71
C ILE A 141 -19.83 -14.43 15.59
N ASN A 142 -18.96 -13.91 16.44
CA ASN A 142 -18.07 -14.67 17.34
C ASN A 142 -17.15 -15.64 16.61
N SER A 143 -16.81 -15.35 15.35
CA SER A 143 -15.88 -16.12 14.53
C SER A 143 -14.69 -15.26 14.09
N SER A 144 -13.78 -15.88 13.36
CA SER A 144 -12.62 -15.25 12.73
C SER A 144 -12.47 -15.66 11.28
N ALA A 145 -11.84 -14.80 10.49
CA ALA A 145 -11.40 -15.11 9.14
C ALA A 145 -10.00 -14.53 8.94
N SER A 146 -9.12 -15.29 8.31
CA SER A 146 -7.76 -14.89 8.06
C SER A 146 -7.55 -14.67 6.58
N VAL A 147 -6.81 -13.62 6.26
CA VAL A 147 -6.44 -13.26 4.90
C VAL A 147 -4.93 -13.20 4.80
N MET A 148 -4.40 -13.71 3.69
CA MET A 148 -3.00 -13.65 3.35
C MET A 148 -2.84 -12.60 2.25
N LYS A 149 -1.94 -11.64 2.45
CA LYS A 149 -1.77 -10.51 1.54
C LYS A 149 -0.60 -10.74 0.58
N CYS A 150 0.62 -10.59 1.09
CA CYS A 150 1.86 -10.59 0.33
C CYS A 150 3.03 -10.91 1.28
N VAL A 151 4.24 -11.06 0.75
CA VAL A 151 5.44 -11.12 1.60
C VAL A 151 5.66 -9.76 2.26
N ASP A 152 5.90 -9.73 3.57
CA ASP A 152 6.21 -8.46 4.26
C ASP A 152 7.60 -7.94 3.85
N PHE A 153 7.77 -6.62 3.83
CA PHE A 153 8.95 -5.99 3.26
C PHE A 153 10.20 -6.26 4.10
N GLY A 154 11.15 -7.00 3.54
CA GLY A 154 12.36 -7.44 4.27
C GLY A 154 12.09 -8.56 5.28
N SER A 155 10.91 -9.18 5.21
CA SER A 155 10.55 -10.36 5.98
C SER A 155 10.71 -11.63 5.15
N THR A 156 10.79 -12.75 5.85
CA THR A 156 10.89 -14.11 5.31
C THR A 156 9.52 -14.79 5.34
N HIS A 157 8.46 -13.99 5.42
CA HIS A 157 7.14 -14.45 5.80
C HIS A 157 6.03 -13.69 5.07
N PHE A 158 4.94 -14.40 4.82
CA PHE A 158 3.71 -13.80 4.35
C PHE A 158 3.03 -13.00 5.46
N GLU A 159 2.57 -11.82 5.11
CA GLU A 159 1.74 -10.98 5.93
C GLU A 159 0.32 -11.55 5.95
N CYS A 160 -0.10 -12.05 7.12
CA CYS A 160 -1.45 -12.53 7.38
C CYS A 160 -2.15 -11.58 8.35
N ALA A 161 -3.40 -11.25 8.05
CA ALA A 161 -4.27 -10.51 8.96
C ALA A 161 -5.46 -11.40 9.35
N THR A 162 -5.71 -11.54 10.65
CA THR A 162 -6.88 -12.25 11.16
C THR A 162 -7.91 -11.26 11.67
N TYR A 163 -9.05 -11.21 11.01
CA TYR A 163 -10.20 -10.47 11.48
C TYR A 163 -11.04 -11.31 12.42
N ARG A 164 -11.51 -10.70 13.51
CA ARG A 164 -12.47 -11.31 14.43
C ARG A 164 -13.63 -10.38 14.67
N TYR A 165 -14.84 -10.92 14.63
CA TYR A 165 -16.05 -10.12 14.76
C TYR A 165 -16.91 -10.63 15.90
N TYR A 166 -17.16 -9.78 16.89
CA TYR A 166 -17.88 -10.15 18.12
C TYR A 166 -19.10 -9.27 18.36
N LYS A 167 -20.06 -9.82 19.10
CA LYS A 167 -21.11 -9.04 19.74
C LYS A 167 -20.68 -8.77 21.18
N GLY A 168 -20.56 -7.49 21.52
CA GLY A 168 -20.20 -7.05 22.86
C GLY A 168 -21.16 -7.60 23.92
N ALA A 169 -20.62 -7.84 25.11
CA ALA A 169 -21.34 -8.27 26.29
C ALA A 169 -21.21 -7.23 27.41
N GLY A 170 -22.06 -7.32 28.43
CA GLY A 170 -21.98 -6.42 29.59
C GLY A 170 -22.22 -4.95 29.22
N PRO A 171 -21.32 -4.01 29.59
CA PRO A 171 -21.44 -2.59 29.25
C PRO A 171 -21.51 -2.32 27.73
N ASP A 172 -20.93 -3.22 26.93
CA ASP A 172 -20.92 -3.16 25.47
C ASP A 172 -22.02 -4.03 24.85
N ALA A 173 -23.00 -4.49 25.63
CA ALA A 173 -24.11 -5.31 25.14
C ALA A 173 -24.80 -4.65 23.94
N GLY A 174 -24.84 -5.37 22.82
CA GLY A 174 -25.45 -4.90 21.58
C GLY A 174 -24.49 -4.15 20.64
N ARG A 175 -23.27 -3.80 21.08
CA ARG A 175 -22.22 -3.31 20.19
C ARG A 175 -21.67 -4.45 19.35
N ARG A 176 -21.24 -4.12 18.14
CA ARG A 176 -20.51 -5.02 17.25
C ARG A 176 -19.09 -4.53 17.15
N ILE A 177 -18.13 -5.43 17.32
CA ILE A 177 -16.72 -5.08 17.42
C ILE A 177 -15.96 -5.91 16.40
N LEU A 178 -15.28 -5.24 15.48
CA LEU A 178 -14.29 -5.84 14.60
C LEU A 178 -12.91 -5.64 15.22
N LEU A 179 -12.16 -6.72 15.32
CA LEU A 179 -10.78 -6.75 15.78
C LEU A 179 -9.90 -7.28 14.66
N GLU A 180 -8.66 -6.81 14.61
CA GLU A 180 -7.61 -7.42 13.79
C GLU A 180 -6.45 -7.84 14.70
N GLY A 181 -5.85 -8.97 14.37
CA GLY A 181 -4.65 -9.45 15.04
C GLY A 181 -3.75 -10.18 14.05
N ASP A 182 -2.47 -10.26 14.40
CA ASP A 182 -1.51 -10.98 13.57
C ASP A 182 -1.54 -12.48 13.91
N GLU A 183 -1.54 -13.31 12.87
CA GLU A 183 -1.78 -14.75 12.98
C GLU A 183 -0.57 -15.57 13.47
N TRP A 184 0.55 -14.90 13.82
CA TRP A 184 1.77 -15.49 14.40
C TRP A 184 1.55 -16.30 15.70
N PHE A 185 0.30 -16.43 16.16
CA PHE A 185 -0.10 -17.12 17.37
C PHE A 185 -1.06 -18.31 17.15
N CYS A 186 -1.35 -18.69 15.90
CA CYS A 186 -2.31 -19.77 15.62
C CYS A 186 -1.70 -21.19 15.69
N ASP A 187 -0.38 -21.34 15.62
CA ASP A 187 0.27 -22.65 15.80
C ASP A 187 0.69 -22.88 17.25
N GLY A 188 -0.23 -23.39 18.07
CA GLY A 188 0.06 -24.36 19.14
C GLY A 188 1.01 -23.97 20.28
N VAL A 189 1.59 -22.77 20.33
CA VAL A 189 2.43 -22.34 21.45
C VAL A 189 1.50 -21.97 22.60
N GLU A 190 1.18 -22.97 23.44
CA GLU A 190 0.40 -22.83 24.68
C GLU A 190 0.92 -21.75 25.66
N GLY A 191 2.07 -21.13 25.39
CA GLY A 191 2.70 -20.07 26.17
C GLY A 191 2.38 -18.63 25.76
N SER A 192 1.79 -18.38 24.59
CA SER A 192 1.55 -17.01 24.09
C SER A 192 0.13 -16.48 24.36
N LYS A 193 -0.44 -16.84 25.50
CA LYS A 193 -1.80 -16.47 25.95
C LYS A 193 -2.05 -14.97 26.22
N GLY A 194 -1.24 -14.05 25.70
CA GLY A 194 -1.22 -12.67 26.23
C GLY A 194 -1.13 -11.51 25.24
N LYS A 195 -0.74 -11.72 23.97
CA LYS A 195 -0.84 -10.63 22.98
C LYS A 195 -2.25 -10.66 22.39
N LEU A 196 -3.18 -10.15 23.19
CA LEU A 196 -4.57 -9.90 22.84
C LEU A 196 -4.67 -9.17 21.51
N PHE A 197 -5.79 -9.40 20.82
CA PHE A 197 -6.33 -8.50 19.80
C PHE A 197 -6.42 -7.10 20.42
N ASN A 198 -5.39 -6.29 20.26
CA ASN A 198 -5.31 -4.97 20.89
C ASN A 198 -5.93 -3.90 20.02
N ASP A 199 -6.25 -4.25 18.78
CA ASP A 199 -6.52 -3.30 17.74
C ASP A 199 -7.99 -3.39 17.33
N VAL A 200 -8.76 -2.48 17.93
CA VAL A 200 -10.19 -2.34 17.71
C VAL A 200 -10.43 -1.42 16.52
N TYR A 201 -11.22 -1.89 15.57
CA TYR A 201 -11.78 -1.02 14.54
C TYR A 201 -12.92 -0.20 15.11
N VAL A 202 -12.88 1.10 14.87
CA VAL A 202 -13.92 2.04 15.25
C VAL A 202 -14.44 2.76 14.01
N SER A 203 -15.75 3.01 13.99
CA SER A 203 -16.38 3.84 12.96
C SER A 203 -15.86 5.25 13.07
N PHE A 204 -15.63 5.88 11.93
CA PHE A 204 -14.99 7.19 11.89
C PHE A 204 -15.71 8.13 10.94
N ASP A 205 -15.84 9.38 11.35
CA ASP A 205 -16.23 10.46 10.46
C ASP A 205 -15.07 10.82 9.52
N MET A 206 -15.38 11.03 8.24
CA MET A 206 -14.37 11.25 7.20
C MET A 206 -13.49 12.47 7.49
N ALA A 207 -14.10 13.58 7.89
CA ALA A 207 -13.37 14.80 8.17
C ALA A 207 -12.45 14.64 9.37
N ALA A 208 -12.87 13.89 10.38
CA ALA A 208 -12.03 13.53 11.52
C ALA A 208 -10.84 12.66 11.09
N VAL A 209 -11.04 11.66 10.22
CA VAL A 209 -9.94 10.77 9.82
C VAL A 209 -8.85 11.48 9.02
N ILE A 210 -9.23 12.34 8.07
CA ILE A 210 -8.24 13.07 7.28
C ILE A 210 -7.38 13.95 8.20
N ARG A 211 -8.04 14.71 9.08
CA ARG A 211 -7.39 15.64 10.00
C ARG A 211 -6.53 14.93 11.04
N ASP A 212 -7.05 13.86 11.64
CA ASP A 212 -6.46 13.25 12.83
C ASP A 212 -5.52 12.08 12.51
N LEU A 213 -5.61 11.47 11.32
CA LEU A 213 -4.83 10.30 10.94
C LEU A 213 -4.00 10.52 9.67
N ALA A 214 -4.64 10.77 8.53
CA ALA A 214 -3.95 10.84 7.23
C ALA A 214 -2.91 11.96 7.19
N MET A 215 -3.28 13.14 7.67
CA MET A 215 -2.38 14.29 7.68
C MET A 215 -1.18 14.11 8.61
N PRO A 216 -1.35 13.72 9.90
CA PRO A 216 -0.23 13.40 10.75
C PRO A 216 0.70 12.33 10.17
N ALA A 217 0.18 11.27 9.57
CA ALA A 217 1.00 10.21 8.96
C ALA A 217 1.76 10.66 7.70
N ALA A 218 1.10 11.46 6.85
CA ALA A 218 1.72 11.99 5.64
C ALA A 218 2.81 13.01 5.99
N MET A 219 2.48 13.97 6.87
CA MET A 219 3.33 15.11 7.19
C MET A 219 4.33 14.84 8.31
N PHE A 220 4.36 13.63 8.88
CA PHE A 220 5.36 13.29 9.87
C PHE A 220 6.74 13.31 9.24
N VAL A 221 7.46 14.35 9.63
CA VAL A 221 8.86 14.53 9.32
C VAL A 221 9.67 13.82 10.40
N LEU A 222 10.65 13.03 9.98
CA LEU A 222 11.69 12.59 10.91
C LEU A 222 12.46 13.83 11.35
N LYS A 223 12.12 14.38 12.52
CA LYS A 223 13.01 15.28 13.23
C LYS A 223 14.24 14.44 13.54
N ALA A 224 15.33 14.65 12.81
CA ALA A 224 16.61 14.03 13.09
C ALA A 224 16.86 14.18 14.60
N ASN A 225 16.88 13.05 15.31
CA ASN A 225 16.94 13.03 16.75
C ASN A 225 18.11 13.91 17.25
N HIS A 226 17.74 15.00 17.91
CA HIS A 226 18.31 15.45 19.17
C HIS A 226 19.84 15.68 19.22
N SER A 227 20.21 16.96 18.99
CA SER A 227 20.80 17.81 20.04
C SER A 227 22.28 17.63 20.45
N ARG A 228 23.20 17.19 19.58
CA ARG A 228 24.63 17.29 19.93
C ARG A 228 25.55 18.03 18.97
N LEU A 229 25.13 18.40 17.77
CA LEU A 229 25.92 19.25 16.89
C LEU A 229 24.99 20.22 16.15
N GLY A 230 25.42 21.47 16.02
CA GLY A 230 24.61 22.62 15.64
C GLY A 230 23.62 22.40 14.49
N ASN A 231 22.38 22.74 14.83
CA ASN A 231 21.31 23.29 14.00
C ASN A 231 21.69 23.67 12.55
N THR A 232 21.50 22.74 11.60
CA THR A 232 21.02 22.89 10.20
C THR A 232 21.10 21.50 9.55
N GLY A 233 19.99 20.89 9.14
CA GLY A 233 20.07 19.78 8.18
C GLY A 233 19.06 18.64 8.35
N ASN A 234 17.96 18.76 7.60
CA ASN A 234 17.33 17.67 6.83
C ASN A 234 16.20 16.91 7.47
N ASN A 235 15.06 17.59 7.47
CA ASN A 235 13.73 17.03 7.60
C ASN A 235 13.37 16.18 6.37
N LEU A 236 13.93 14.97 6.29
CA LEU A 236 13.48 13.99 5.31
C LEU A 236 12.19 13.31 5.80
N PRO A 237 11.27 12.97 4.88
CA PRO A 237 10.13 12.15 5.24
C PRO A 237 10.58 10.77 5.71
N GLY A 238 9.70 10.12 6.50
CA GLY A 238 9.85 8.70 6.80
C GLY A 238 9.79 7.83 5.54
N ARG A 239 10.03 6.53 5.71
CA ARG A 239 9.86 5.56 4.62
C ARG A 239 8.42 5.61 4.10
N LYS A 240 8.28 5.56 2.78
CA LYS A 240 7.00 5.44 2.11
C LYS A 240 6.94 4.10 1.39
N TYR A 241 5.74 3.57 1.27
CA TYR A 241 5.46 2.24 0.77
C TYR A 241 4.40 2.33 -0.34
N ILE A 242 4.49 1.39 -1.28
CA ILE A 242 3.55 1.23 -2.40
C ILE A 242 3.26 -0.27 -2.54
N TYR A 243 1.99 -0.64 -2.67
CA TYR A 243 1.56 -2.00 -3.01
C TYR A 243 0.65 -1.94 -4.24
N HIS A 244 0.90 -2.81 -5.20
CA HIS A 244 0.08 -2.94 -6.39
C HIS A 244 -0.27 -4.42 -6.63
N ASN A 245 -1.54 -4.66 -6.91
CA ASN A 245 -2.03 -5.97 -7.31
C ASN A 245 -1.95 -6.12 -8.82
N THR A 246 -1.45 -7.27 -9.27
CA THR A 246 -1.34 -7.65 -10.67
C THR A 246 -2.40 -8.70 -10.98
N ILE A 247 -2.96 -8.61 -12.19
CA ILE A 247 -3.87 -9.62 -12.73
C ILE A 247 -3.09 -10.63 -13.54
N PHE A 248 -3.33 -11.90 -13.24
CA PHE A 248 -2.76 -13.05 -13.91
C PHE A 248 -3.89 -13.85 -14.58
N GLU A 249 -3.63 -14.29 -15.82
CA GLU A 249 -4.51 -15.20 -16.55
C GLU A 249 -4.37 -16.66 -16.08
N TYR A 250 -3.44 -16.92 -15.16
CA TYR A 250 -3.12 -18.21 -14.59
C TYR A 250 -2.99 -18.08 -13.07
N GLU A 251 -3.13 -19.20 -12.36
CA GLU A 251 -2.91 -19.26 -10.92
C GLU A 251 -1.41 -19.07 -10.62
N PRO A 252 -1.02 -18.02 -9.87
CA PRO A 252 0.35 -17.87 -9.41
C PRO A 252 0.76 -19.08 -8.56
N GLN A 253 1.96 -19.60 -8.78
CA GLN A 253 2.46 -20.79 -8.10
C GLN A 253 3.09 -20.47 -6.75
N SER A 254 3.65 -19.26 -6.62
CA SER A 254 4.51 -18.88 -5.50
C SER A 254 3.96 -17.70 -4.67
N LEU A 255 2.95 -17.00 -5.19
CA LEU A 255 2.28 -15.90 -4.50
C LEU A 255 0.91 -16.32 -3.92
N PRO A 256 0.52 -15.78 -2.75
CA PRO A 256 -0.87 -15.77 -2.32
C PRO A 256 -1.71 -15.04 -3.38
N ALA A 257 -2.71 -15.73 -3.90
CA ALA A 257 -3.56 -15.22 -4.96
C ALA A 257 -5.03 -15.54 -4.69
N CYS A 258 -5.92 -14.71 -5.20
CA CYS A 258 -7.35 -14.96 -5.17
C CYS A 258 -7.89 -15.09 -6.58
N LYS A 259 -8.79 -16.06 -6.76
CA LYS A 259 -9.51 -16.25 -8.03
C LYS A 259 -10.82 -15.47 -8.02
N TYR A 260 -11.10 -14.75 -9.12
CA TYR A 260 -12.42 -14.18 -9.37
C TYR A 260 -12.78 -14.35 -10.85
N GLY A 261 -13.83 -15.12 -11.12
CA GLY A 261 -14.15 -15.55 -12.48
C GLY A 261 -13.01 -16.37 -13.10
N ASN A 262 -12.43 -15.86 -14.18
CA ASN A 262 -11.31 -16.48 -14.91
C ASN A 262 -9.96 -15.80 -14.62
N GLU A 263 -9.93 -14.78 -13.77
CA GLU A 263 -8.74 -14.00 -13.45
C GLU A 263 -8.22 -14.39 -12.06
N TRP A 264 -6.91 -14.27 -11.89
CA TRP A 264 -6.24 -14.37 -10.60
C TRP A 264 -5.63 -13.02 -10.25
N ILE A 265 -5.76 -12.61 -9.00
CA ILE A 265 -5.21 -11.36 -8.50
C ILE A 265 -4.27 -11.65 -7.33
N ALA A 266 -3.06 -11.10 -7.39
CA ALA A 266 -2.05 -11.21 -6.35
C ALA A 266 -1.26 -9.90 -6.25
N THR A 267 -0.61 -9.63 -5.12
CA THR A 267 0.31 -8.49 -5.03
C THR A 267 1.55 -8.74 -5.89
N GLY A 268 1.64 -8.05 -7.03
CA GLY A 268 2.75 -8.21 -7.97
C GLY A 268 3.85 -7.16 -7.82
N ILE A 269 3.63 -6.06 -7.11
CA ILE A 269 4.70 -5.13 -6.74
C ILE A 269 4.51 -4.67 -5.31
N THR A 270 5.58 -4.77 -4.51
CA THR A 270 5.74 -3.97 -3.29
C THR A 270 6.97 -3.09 -3.45
N MET A 271 6.85 -1.80 -3.14
CA MET A 271 7.96 -0.85 -3.22
C MET A 271 8.10 -0.07 -1.92
N MET A 272 9.34 0.11 -1.48
CA MET A 272 9.72 0.96 -0.36
C MET A 272 10.63 2.08 -0.86
N VAL A 273 10.20 3.31 -0.60
CA VAL A 273 10.97 4.53 -0.83
C VAL A 273 11.64 4.94 0.47
N ASP A 274 12.97 4.88 0.51
CA ASP A 274 13.80 5.22 1.68
C ASP A 274 14.58 6.50 1.40
N PHE A 275 13.98 7.65 1.74
CA PHE A 275 14.59 8.97 1.55
C PHE A 275 15.88 9.13 2.36
N LYS A 276 15.97 8.53 3.55
CA LYS A 276 17.18 8.61 4.38
C LYS A 276 18.39 7.98 3.68
N ASN A 277 18.16 6.92 2.90
CA ASN A 277 19.20 6.23 2.14
C ASN A 277 19.18 6.58 0.65
N CYS A 278 18.39 7.59 0.25
CA CYS A 278 18.14 7.96 -1.15
C CYS A 278 18.00 6.73 -2.05
N ALA A 279 17.14 5.78 -1.66
CA ALA A 279 17.04 4.49 -2.33
C ALA A 279 15.59 4.05 -2.50
N ILE A 280 15.35 3.25 -3.52
CA ILE A 280 14.10 2.53 -3.73
C ILE A 280 14.41 1.04 -3.66
N THR A 281 13.64 0.32 -2.87
CA THR A 281 13.70 -1.15 -2.84
C THR A 281 12.36 -1.69 -3.33
N MET A 282 12.38 -2.73 -4.17
CA MET A 282 11.18 -3.36 -4.70
C MET A 282 11.21 -4.86 -4.43
N GLN A 283 10.04 -5.44 -4.16
CA GLN A 283 9.77 -6.86 -4.23
C GLN A 283 8.93 -7.09 -5.48
N ILE A 284 9.40 -7.98 -6.36
CA ILE A 284 8.66 -8.45 -7.53
C ILE A 284 8.59 -9.98 -7.53
N PRO A 285 7.57 -10.60 -8.15
CA PRO A 285 7.46 -12.03 -8.25
C PRO A 285 8.62 -12.64 -9.04
N ASN A 286 9.24 -13.67 -8.47
CA ASN A 286 10.33 -14.38 -9.12
C ASN A 286 9.80 -15.43 -10.09
N GLU A 287 9.30 -16.56 -9.59
CA GLU A 287 8.79 -17.67 -10.42
C GLU A 287 7.59 -17.25 -11.27
N ASP A 288 6.68 -16.47 -10.68
CA ASP A 288 5.45 -16.04 -11.35
C ASP A 288 5.64 -14.92 -12.36
N PHE A 289 6.81 -14.28 -12.43
CA PHE A 289 7.07 -13.21 -13.38
C PHE A 289 8.52 -13.18 -13.89
N LEU A 290 9.51 -12.83 -13.06
CA LEU A 290 10.86 -12.53 -13.52
C LEU A 290 11.59 -13.74 -14.16
N ALA A 291 11.38 -14.93 -13.62
CA ALA A 291 12.02 -16.16 -14.08
C ALA A 291 11.36 -16.79 -15.33
N ARG A 292 10.24 -16.22 -15.81
CA ARG A 292 9.55 -16.75 -16.99
C ARG A 292 10.37 -16.46 -18.27
N PRO A 293 10.40 -17.38 -19.26
CA PRO A 293 11.26 -17.22 -20.44
C PRO A 293 11.06 -15.91 -21.22
N GLN A 294 9.83 -15.42 -21.31
CA GLN A 294 9.52 -14.16 -22.00
C GLN A 294 10.06 -12.91 -21.28
N ASN A 295 10.42 -13.03 -20.00
CA ASN A 295 10.93 -11.94 -19.15
C ASN A 295 12.45 -12.02 -18.93
N GLU A 296 13.15 -12.92 -19.62
CA GLU A 296 14.61 -13.12 -19.51
C GLU A 296 15.40 -11.83 -19.77
N GLN A 297 14.88 -10.94 -20.62
CA GLN A 297 15.48 -9.63 -20.87
C GLN A 297 15.50 -8.74 -19.61
N PHE A 298 14.42 -8.75 -18.82
CA PHE A 298 14.33 -7.97 -17.58
C PHE A 298 15.27 -8.54 -16.54
N LYS A 299 15.28 -9.87 -16.40
CA LYS A 299 16.18 -10.59 -15.49
C LYS A 299 17.64 -10.25 -15.75
N LYS A 300 18.11 -10.38 -16.99
CA LYS A 300 19.48 -10.02 -17.38
C LYS A 300 19.79 -8.56 -17.09
N ALA A 301 18.86 -7.65 -17.39
CA ALA A 301 19.07 -6.23 -17.17
C ALA A 301 19.24 -5.90 -15.68
N VAL A 302 18.38 -6.42 -14.80
CA VAL A 302 18.50 -6.16 -13.35
C VAL A 302 19.69 -6.89 -12.71
N GLU A 303 20.09 -8.04 -13.25
CA GLU A 303 21.32 -8.76 -12.85
C GLU A 303 22.57 -7.97 -13.24
N ASN A 304 22.65 -7.50 -14.49
CA ASN A 304 23.78 -6.72 -15.00
C ASN A 304 23.90 -5.36 -14.28
N ALA A 305 22.78 -4.73 -13.94
CA ALA A 305 22.74 -3.51 -13.14
C ALA A 305 23.11 -3.73 -11.66
N GLY A 306 23.23 -4.99 -11.20
CA GLY A 306 23.53 -5.32 -9.82
C GLY A 306 22.42 -4.92 -8.84
N PHE A 307 21.17 -4.82 -9.31
CA PHE A 307 20.04 -4.41 -8.48
C PHE A 307 19.52 -5.55 -7.61
N ILE A 308 19.73 -6.81 -8.01
CA ILE A 308 19.27 -7.96 -7.23
C ILE A 308 20.02 -8.04 -5.90
N GLN A 309 19.28 -7.88 -4.80
CA GLN A 309 19.79 -8.12 -3.46
C GLN A 309 19.59 -9.59 -3.10
N LYS A 310 20.68 -10.26 -2.68
CA LYS A 310 20.59 -11.60 -2.11
C LYS A 310 19.98 -11.51 -0.72
N HIS A 311 19.04 -12.41 -0.42
CA HIS A 311 18.57 -12.61 0.95
C HIS A 311 19.68 -13.28 1.76
N ASP A 312 20.45 -12.48 2.51
CA ASP A 312 21.68 -12.93 3.20
C ASP A 312 21.42 -13.98 4.30
N ASN A 313 20.18 -14.14 4.79
CA ASN A 313 19.87 -14.93 5.99
C ASN A 313 18.74 -15.97 5.83
N ASP A 314 18.23 -16.23 4.63
CA ASP A 314 17.00 -17.04 4.51
C ASP A 314 17.27 -18.54 4.36
N THR A 315 16.84 -19.32 5.36
CA THR A 315 16.66 -20.78 5.26
C THR A 315 15.33 -21.16 4.63
N ASP A 316 14.40 -20.22 4.43
CA ASP A 316 13.12 -20.50 3.81
C ASP A 316 13.19 -20.37 2.28
N ASN A 317 13.19 -21.52 1.60
CA ASN A 317 13.23 -21.56 0.14
C ASN A 317 11.92 -21.08 -0.50
N SER A 318 10.79 -21.09 0.22
CA SER A 318 9.49 -20.72 -0.33
C SER A 318 9.39 -19.24 -0.66
N VAL A 319 9.94 -18.36 0.18
CA VAL A 319 9.93 -16.91 -0.06
C VAL A 319 10.91 -16.51 -1.17
N LYS A 320 12.06 -17.19 -1.29
CA LYS A 320 13.00 -16.97 -2.40
C LYS A 320 12.42 -17.38 -3.76
N ALA A 321 11.62 -18.44 -3.78
CA ALA A 321 10.85 -18.85 -4.95
C ALA A 321 9.79 -17.81 -5.29
N ALA A 322 9.17 -17.20 -4.27
CA ALA A 322 8.12 -16.21 -4.45
C ALA A 322 8.61 -14.86 -4.99
N ILE A 323 9.67 -14.27 -4.42
CA ILE A 323 10.04 -12.87 -4.70
C ILE A 323 11.54 -12.65 -4.95
N VAL A 324 11.84 -11.61 -5.73
CA VAL A 324 13.18 -11.00 -5.86
C VAL A 324 13.16 -9.60 -5.29
N LEU A 325 14.20 -9.27 -4.50
CA LEU A 325 14.46 -7.92 -4.02
C LEU A 325 15.35 -7.16 -5.01
N LEU A 326 14.86 -6.02 -5.49
CA LEU A 326 15.62 -5.06 -6.29
C LEU A 326 15.95 -3.84 -5.43
N HIS A 327 17.22 -3.59 -5.16
CA HIS A 327 17.67 -2.47 -4.35
C HIS A 327 18.42 -1.44 -5.21
N ILE A 328 17.81 -0.27 -5.39
CA ILE A 328 18.25 0.78 -6.31
C ILE A 328 18.66 1.99 -5.50
N LYS A 329 19.97 2.18 -5.34
CA LYS A 329 20.55 3.34 -4.66
C LYS A 329 20.63 4.52 -5.63
N LEU A 330 19.93 5.61 -5.36
CA LEU A 330 19.87 6.77 -6.25
C LEU A 330 20.97 7.81 -5.94
N HIS A 331 21.88 7.52 -5.01
CA HIS A 331 22.99 8.41 -4.67
C HIS A 331 23.88 8.79 -5.85
N PHE A 332 23.99 7.93 -6.87
CA PHE A 332 24.75 8.25 -8.08
C PHE A 332 24.18 9.48 -8.81
N LEU A 333 22.87 9.75 -8.67
CA LEU A 333 22.20 10.93 -9.24
C LEU A 333 22.45 12.21 -8.42
N LEU A 334 22.78 12.10 -7.13
CA LEU A 334 22.97 13.24 -6.23
C LEU A 334 24.35 13.91 -6.37
N ASN A 335 25.34 13.22 -6.93
CA ASN A 335 26.73 13.65 -6.84
C ASN A 335 27.17 14.57 -8.00
N GLY A 336 26.24 15.03 -8.84
CA GLY A 336 26.57 15.79 -10.06
C GLY A 336 27.52 15.04 -11.01
N CYS A 337 27.72 13.74 -10.76
CA CYS A 337 28.37 12.83 -11.67
C CYS A 337 27.51 12.71 -12.91
N SER A 338 28.15 12.61 -14.08
CA SER A 338 27.46 12.19 -15.29
C SER A 338 26.70 10.89 -14.99
N VAL A 339 25.36 10.96 -15.02
CA VAL A 339 24.54 9.74 -14.96
C VAL A 339 24.94 8.89 -16.15
N SER A 340 25.41 7.67 -15.90
CA SER A 340 25.82 6.82 -17.01
C SER A 340 24.59 6.46 -17.85
N ALA A 341 24.79 6.24 -19.15
CA ALA A 341 23.71 5.75 -20.01
C ALA A 341 23.13 4.43 -19.45
N ASP A 342 24.00 3.59 -18.90
CA ASP A 342 23.66 2.30 -18.30
C ASP A 342 22.73 2.45 -17.08
N ASP A 343 22.98 3.44 -16.20
CA ASP A 343 22.10 3.70 -15.04
C ASP A 343 20.69 4.15 -15.46
N LEU A 344 20.61 5.01 -16.48
CA LEU A 344 19.32 5.46 -17.04
C LEU A 344 18.60 4.32 -17.75
N GLU A 345 19.32 3.48 -18.48
CA GLU A 345 18.79 2.28 -19.10
C GLU A 345 18.25 1.30 -18.05
N ALA A 346 18.95 1.12 -16.94
CA ALA A 346 18.53 0.27 -15.84
C ALA A 346 17.26 0.79 -15.16
N ILE A 347 17.18 2.09 -14.85
CA ILE A 347 15.96 2.74 -14.31
C ILE A 347 14.79 2.56 -15.29
N SER A 348 15.02 2.82 -16.58
CA SER A 348 14.00 2.65 -17.60
C SER A 348 13.55 1.19 -17.73
N THR A 349 14.45 0.23 -17.57
CA THR A 349 14.10 -1.18 -17.61
C THR A 349 13.23 -1.59 -16.44
N VAL A 350 13.56 -1.10 -15.24
CA VAL A 350 12.73 -1.31 -14.03
C VAL A 350 11.35 -0.68 -14.21
N ASP A 351 11.25 0.50 -14.80
CA ASP A 351 9.96 1.17 -15.06
C ASP A 351 9.08 0.38 -16.05
N VAL A 352 9.65 -0.12 -17.14
CA VAL A 352 8.93 -1.00 -18.09
C VAL A 352 8.49 -2.29 -17.41
N MET A 353 9.36 -2.88 -16.59
CA MET A 353 9.04 -4.09 -15.83
C MET A 353 7.91 -3.86 -14.83
N CYS A 354 7.85 -2.70 -14.16
CA CYS A 354 6.70 -2.31 -13.33
C CYS A 354 5.42 -2.24 -14.17
N ALA A 355 5.51 -1.72 -15.39
CA ALA A 355 4.37 -1.59 -16.29
C ALA A 355 3.81 -2.93 -16.77
N GLU A 356 4.67 -3.91 -17.05
CA GLU A 356 4.25 -5.29 -17.34
C GLU A 356 3.53 -5.96 -16.15
N LEU A 357 3.77 -5.48 -14.93
CA LEU A 357 3.06 -5.88 -13.71
C LEU A 357 1.83 -5.03 -13.41
N GLY A 358 1.41 -4.15 -14.32
CA GLY A 358 0.20 -3.32 -14.21
C GLY A 358 0.42 -1.93 -13.59
N PHE A 359 1.63 -1.61 -13.14
CA PHE A 359 1.93 -0.29 -12.60
C PHE A 359 1.96 0.76 -13.72
N PRO A 360 1.58 2.03 -13.50
CA PRO A 360 1.60 3.00 -14.59
C PRO A 360 3.02 3.25 -15.13
N LEU A 361 3.17 3.14 -16.46
CA LEU A 361 4.45 3.40 -17.14
C LEU A 361 4.93 4.83 -16.86
N GLY A 362 6.17 4.97 -16.39
CA GLY A 362 6.78 6.22 -15.97
C GLY A 362 6.74 6.50 -14.48
N GLU A 363 5.84 5.85 -13.75
CA GLU A 363 5.62 6.18 -12.36
C GLU A 363 6.82 5.81 -11.50
N PHE A 364 7.53 4.71 -11.80
CA PHE A 364 8.77 4.38 -11.08
C PHE A 364 9.85 5.43 -11.33
N ALA A 365 10.07 5.82 -12.59
CA ALA A 365 11.04 6.86 -12.93
C ALA A 365 10.70 8.21 -12.29
N ARG A 366 9.41 8.56 -12.22
CA ARG A 366 8.90 9.77 -11.56
C ARG A 366 9.17 9.73 -10.05
N ILE A 367 8.88 8.62 -9.38
CA ILE A 367 9.20 8.42 -7.96
C ILE A 367 10.70 8.59 -7.72
N ALA A 368 11.55 7.95 -8.53
CA ALA A 368 13.00 8.06 -8.43
C ALA A 368 13.48 9.52 -8.56
N ALA A 369 12.93 10.27 -9.52
CA ALA A 369 13.23 11.70 -9.67
C ALA A 369 12.82 12.51 -8.43
N THR A 370 11.62 12.33 -7.91
CA THR A 370 11.16 13.02 -6.68
C THR A 370 12.04 12.70 -5.47
N VAL A 371 12.51 11.45 -5.32
CA VAL A 371 13.43 11.06 -4.24
C VAL A 371 14.75 11.82 -4.35
N VAL A 372 15.33 11.88 -5.56
CA VAL A 372 16.57 12.62 -5.83
C VAL A 372 16.40 14.10 -5.56
N GLU A 373 15.32 14.72 -6.03
CA GLU A 373 14.99 16.12 -5.76
C GLU A 373 14.89 16.39 -4.25
N THR A 374 14.17 15.54 -3.52
CA THR A 374 13.97 15.66 -2.07
C THR A 374 15.29 15.52 -1.30
N CYS A 375 16.11 14.53 -1.65
CA CYS A 375 17.41 14.31 -1.01
C CYS A 375 18.40 15.44 -1.36
N THR A 376 18.33 16.00 -2.57
CA THR A 376 19.13 17.16 -2.99
C THR A 376 18.71 18.42 -2.26
N ALA A 377 17.40 18.67 -2.09
CA ALA A 377 16.89 19.82 -1.34
C ALA A 377 17.26 19.75 0.15
N ALA A 378 17.40 18.54 0.68
CA ALA A 378 18.04 18.31 1.97
C ALA A 378 19.57 18.54 1.91
N GLY A 379 20.24 18.55 0.78
CA GLY A 379 21.71 18.64 0.77
C GLY A 379 22.33 17.35 1.32
N MET A 380 21.72 16.20 1.00
CA MET A 380 22.41 14.91 1.04
C MET A 380 23.46 14.75 -0.07
N THR A 381 23.79 15.84 -0.76
CA THR A 381 24.87 15.86 -1.75
C THR A 381 26.20 15.65 -1.03
N THR A 382 27.06 14.82 -1.62
CA THR A 382 28.48 14.90 -1.27
C THR A 382 29.04 16.20 -1.84
N PRO A 383 30.05 16.83 -1.20
CA PRO A 383 30.65 18.05 -1.74
C PRO A 383 31.07 17.82 -3.20
N ALA A 384 30.47 18.59 -4.10
CA ALA A 384 30.62 18.42 -5.53
C ALA A 384 32.09 18.51 -5.94
N ARG A 385 32.50 17.66 -6.89
CA ARG A 385 33.70 17.96 -7.68
C ARG A 385 33.42 19.25 -8.47
N PRO A 386 34.41 20.13 -8.70
CA PRO A 386 34.22 21.43 -9.36
C PRO A 386 33.60 21.38 -10.76
N GLU A 387 33.48 20.20 -11.36
CA GLU A 387 33.02 19.95 -12.72
C GLU A 387 31.60 19.35 -12.79
N ALA A 388 30.87 19.35 -11.66
CA ALA A 388 29.57 18.71 -11.55
C ALA A 388 28.47 19.38 -12.40
N VAL A 389 27.69 18.56 -13.10
CA VAL A 389 26.48 18.97 -13.81
C VAL A 389 25.41 19.39 -12.78
N ASP A 390 24.72 20.49 -13.04
CA ASP A 390 23.65 21.01 -12.18
C ASP A 390 22.58 19.92 -11.94
N PRO A 391 22.24 19.59 -10.67
CA PRO A 391 21.23 18.58 -10.30
C PRO A 391 19.88 18.74 -11.02
N CYS A 392 19.53 19.96 -11.43
CA CYS A 392 18.32 20.22 -12.21
C CYS A 392 18.30 19.46 -13.56
N TRP A 393 19.47 19.12 -14.12
CA TRP A 393 19.59 18.32 -15.35
C TRP A 393 19.33 16.84 -15.15
N ALA A 394 19.65 16.25 -13.99
CA ALA A 394 19.37 14.82 -13.75
C ALA A 394 17.86 14.55 -13.75
N THR A 395 17.09 15.44 -13.11
CA THR A 395 15.62 15.45 -13.19
C THR A 395 15.13 15.59 -14.63
N VAL A 396 15.69 16.55 -15.38
CA VAL A 396 15.31 16.78 -16.77
C VAL A 396 15.66 15.56 -17.64
N ILE A 397 16.79 14.90 -17.42
CA ILE A 397 17.20 13.70 -18.14
C ILE A 397 16.28 12.53 -17.82
N LEU A 398 15.90 12.31 -16.57
CA LEU A 398 14.92 11.27 -16.22
C LEU A 398 13.55 11.55 -16.86
N ARG A 399 13.10 12.82 -16.84
CA ARG A 399 11.86 13.23 -17.49
C ARG A 399 11.93 13.15 -19.02
N LEU A 400 13.08 13.43 -19.63
CA LEU A 400 13.28 13.34 -21.08
C LEU A 400 13.49 11.89 -21.55
N ALA A 401 14.18 11.05 -20.79
CA ALA A 401 14.27 9.61 -21.04
C ALA A 401 12.88 8.96 -20.99
N TYR A 402 12.03 9.42 -20.06
CA TYR A 402 10.63 9.05 -20.01
C TYR A 402 9.87 9.48 -21.28
N LEU A 403 10.00 10.74 -21.71
CA LEU A 403 9.27 11.26 -22.88
C LEU A 403 9.73 10.64 -24.21
N THR A 404 11.05 10.43 -24.39
CA THR A 404 11.62 9.90 -25.63
C THR A 404 11.32 8.41 -25.88
N LYS A 405 11.12 7.59 -24.85
CA LYS A 405 10.75 6.17 -25.02
C LYS A 405 9.26 5.94 -25.28
N ILE A 406 8.38 6.86 -24.86
CA ILE A 406 6.94 6.78 -25.18
C ILE A 406 6.72 6.99 -26.69
N ASP A 407 7.47 7.89 -27.32
CA ASP A 407 7.31 8.19 -28.75
C ASP A 407 7.91 7.13 -29.69
N GLY A 408 8.77 6.24 -29.19
CA GLY A 408 9.42 5.18 -29.97
C GLY A 408 8.71 3.82 -29.99
N ARG A 409 7.58 3.66 -29.28
CA ARG A 409 6.79 2.41 -29.22
C ARG A 409 5.34 2.62 -29.70
N ARG A 410 5.18 3.21 -30.90
CA ARG A 410 3.95 3.09 -31.71
C ARG A 410 4.25 2.45 -33.05
#